data_AF-A0A7C5SUN1-F1
#
_entry.id   AF-A0A7C5SUN1-F1
#
_cell.length_a   1.000
_cell.length_b   1.000
_cell.length_c   1.000
_cell.angle_alpha   90.00
_cell.angle_beta   90.00
_cell.angle_gamma   90.00
#
_symmetry.space_group_name_H-M   'P 1'
#
loop_
_entity.id
_entity.type
_entity.pdbx_description
1 polymer ?
#
loop_
_entity_poly.entity_id
_entity_poly.type
_entity_poly.pdbx_seq_one_letter_code
_entity_poly.pdbx_strand_id
1 'polypeptide(L)'
;MPACEGFLLTPAQDGRPAQVMLRMKPASSRANTFIALNRELEKHKQLYRKLEASREQLRLSEENLAITLKSIGDAVMVTDRAGNLVSLNPVAERLTGWSNDE
;
A
#
# COMPACT_ATOMS: atom_id res chain seq x y z
N MET A 1 -30.20 17.85 -15.28
CA MET A 1 -31.01 18.85 -14.55
C MET A 1 -30.99 18.50 -13.08
N PRO A 2 -30.81 19.46 -12.15
CA PRO A 2 -30.77 19.19 -10.71
C PRO A 2 -32.08 18.51 -10.30
N ALA A 3 -31.98 17.45 -9.51
CA ALA A 3 -33.14 16.76 -9.00
C ALA A 3 -33.58 17.48 -7.72
N CYS A 4 -34.86 17.88 -7.67
CA CYS A 4 -35.46 18.51 -6.51
C CYS A 4 -36.47 17.53 -5.90
N GLU A 5 -36.33 17.27 -4.61
CA GLU A 5 -37.31 16.52 -3.83
C GLU A 5 -37.88 17.47 -2.78
N GLY A 6 -39.19 17.39 -2.53
CA GLY A 6 -39.84 18.27 -1.56
C GLY A 6 -41.08 17.66 -0.96
N PHE A 7 -41.48 18.21 0.18
CA PHE A 7 -42.73 17.86 0.85
C PHE A 7 -43.38 19.12 1.45
N LEU A 8 -44.71 19.11 1.49
CA LEU A 8 -45.51 20.19 2.04
C LEU A 8 -45.44 20.13 3.57
N LEU A 9 -44.90 21.17 4.20
CA LEU A 9 -44.84 21.28 5.66
C LEU A 9 -46.16 21.77 6.23
N THR A 10 -46.72 22.82 5.63
CA THR A 10 -48.02 23.35 6.00
C THR A 10 -48.80 23.80 4.76
N PRO A 11 -50.06 23.37 4.59
CA PRO A 11 -50.93 23.88 3.54
C PRO A 11 -51.31 25.35 3.82
N ALA A 12 -51.63 26.10 2.76
CA ALA A 12 -52.09 27.47 2.90
C ALA A 12 -53.46 27.51 3.60
N GLN A 13 -53.61 28.37 4.62
CA GLN A 13 -54.88 28.61 5.31
C GLN A 13 -54.97 30.08 5.76
N ASP A 14 -56.16 30.69 5.65
CA ASP A 14 -56.51 32.01 6.18
C ASP A 14 -55.43 33.08 6.00
N GLY A 15 -55.07 33.34 4.73
CA GLY A 15 -54.08 34.36 4.36
C GLY A 15 -52.63 34.02 4.69
N ARG A 16 -52.35 32.85 5.28
CA ARG A 16 -50.99 32.35 5.49
C ARG A 16 -50.54 31.51 4.29
N PRO A 17 -49.38 31.81 3.68
CA PRO A 17 -48.86 31.05 2.56
C PRO A 17 -48.44 29.64 2.99
N ALA A 18 -48.55 28.69 2.06
CA ALA A 18 -48.06 27.32 2.27
C ALA A 18 -46.55 27.30 2.46
N GLN A 19 -46.06 26.50 3.41
CA GLN A 19 -44.63 26.26 3.56
C GLN A 19 -44.26 24.91 2.94
N VAL A 20 -43.27 24.94 2.05
CA VAL A 20 -42.72 23.75 1.41
C VAL A 20 -41.23 23.69 1.71
N MET A 21 -40.76 22.52 2.13
CA MET A 21 -39.32 22.26 2.22
C MET A 21 -38.87 21.64 0.90
N LEU A 22 -37.95 22.31 0.21
CA LEU A 22 -37.34 21.81 -1.03
C LEU A 22 -35.88 21.48 -0.77
N ARG A 23 -35.50 20.24 -1.05
CA ARG A 23 -34.11 19.80 -1.06
C ARG A 23 -33.63 19.69 -2.50
N MET A 24 -32.68 20.55 -2.87
CA MET A 24 -32.01 20.46 -4.16
C MET A 24 -30.78 19.55 -4.10
N LYS A 25 -30.66 18.64 -5.07
CA LYS A 25 -29.46 17.84 -5.30
C LYS A 25 -28.77 18.32 -6.59
N PRO A 26 -27.44 18.58 -6.57
CA PRO A 26 -26.74 19.00 -7.77
C PRO A 26 -26.76 17.87 -8.82
N ALA A 27 -27.04 18.23 -10.07
CA ALA A 27 -26.95 17.30 -11.19
C ALA A 27 -25.49 16.98 -11.46
N SER A 28 -25.00 15.84 -10.93
CA SER A 28 -23.68 15.30 -11.22
C SER A 28 -22.57 16.36 -11.24
N SER A 29 -22.17 16.85 -10.06
CA SER A 29 -21.02 17.75 -10.01
C SER A 29 -19.77 16.97 -10.42
N ARG A 30 -19.26 17.19 -11.65
CA ARG A 30 -17.96 16.68 -12.13
C ARG A 30 -16.84 16.85 -11.08
N ALA A 31 -16.96 17.86 -10.21
CA ALA A 31 -16.06 18.10 -9.09
C ALA A 31 -16.02 16.94 -8.07
N ASN A 32 -17.13 16.28 -7.75
CA ASN A 32 -17.13 15.18 -6.78
C ASN A 32 -16.39 13.95 -7.31
N THR A 33 -16.56 13.61 -8.59
CA THR A 33 -15.84 12.50 -9.22
C THR A 33 -14.34 12.79 -9.32
N PHE A 34 -13.96 14.02 -9.68
CA PHE A 34 -12.55 14.44 -9.74
C PHE A 34 -11.87 14.40 -8.36
N ILE A 35 -12.55 14.87 -7.30
CA ILE A 35 -12.04 14.81 -5.93
C ILE A 35 -11.86 13.36 -5.47
N ALA A 36 -12.82 12.47 -5.78
CA ALA A 36 -12.71 11.05 -5.44
C ALA A 36 -11.53 10.39 -6.15
N LEU A 37 -11.36 10.66 -7.45
CA LEU A 37 -10.27 10.10 -8.24
C LEU A 37 -8.89 10.57 -7.74
N ASN A 38 -8.74 11.86 -7.43
CA ASN A 38 -7.48 12.38 -6.90
C ASN A 38 -7.13 11.78 -5.54
N ARG A 39 -8.11 11.55 -4.65
CA ARG A 39 -7.85 10.84 -3.39
C ARG A 39 -7.35 9.42 -3.63
N GLU A 40 -7.90 8.73 -4.62
CA GLU A 40 -7.47 7.37 -4.94
C GLU A 40 -6.06 7.33 -5.53
N LEU A 41 -5.74 8.29 -6.41
CA LEU A 41 -4.39 8.45 -6.94
C LEU A 41 -3.36 8.66 -5.81
N GLU A 42 -3.69 9.51 -4.84
CA GLU A 42 -2.80 9.77 -3.70
C GLU A 42 -2.64 8.55 -2.79
N LYS A 43 -3.70 7.77 -2.56
CA LYS A 43 -3.58 6.48 -1.86
C LYS A 43 -2.64 5.53 -2.59
N HIS A 44 -2.81 5.36 -3.90
CA HIS A 44 -1.96 4.49 -4.70
C HIS A 44 -0.50 4.94 -4.63
N LYS A 45 -0.21 6.24 -4.79
CA LYS A 45 1.14 6.78 -4.63
C LYS A 45 1.75 6.48 -3.26
N GLN A 46 0.97 6.62 -2.19
CA GLN A 46 1.45 6.29 -0.85
C GLN A 46 1.76 4.80 -0.70
N LEU A 47 0.93 3.92 -1.24
CA LEU A 47 1.17 2.48 -1.23
C LEU A 47 2.46 2.12 -2.00
N TYR A 48 2.64 2.69 -3.19
CA TYR A 48 3.87 2.48 -3.96
C TYR A 48 5.12 2.96 -3.20
N ARG A 49 5.09 4.14 -2.59
CA ARG A 49 6.20 4.64 -1.78
C ARG A 49 6.54 3.74 -0.60
N LYS A 50 5.51 3.20 0.09
CA LYS A 50 5.71 2.25 1.20
C LYS A 50 6.35 0.95 0.71
N LEU A 51 5.87 0.43 -0.41
CA LEU A 51 6.42 -0.79 -1.00
C LEU A 51 7.89 -0.60 -1.40
N GLU A 52 8.21 0.52 -2.03
CA GLU A 52 9.56 0.86 -2.46
C GLU A 52 10.53 1.02 -1.28
N ALA A 53 10.11 1.74 -0.23
CA ALA A 53 10.90 1.88 0.99
C ALA A 53 11.14 0.52 1.68
N SER A 54 10.12 -0.34 1.76
CA SER A 54 10.27 -1.68 2.35
C SER A 54 11.21 -2.58 1.53
N ARG A 55 11.18 -2.46 0.19
CA ARG A 55 12.09 -3.20 -0.69
C ARG A 55 13.53 -2.77 -0.50
N GLU A 56 13.78 -1.47 -0.39
CA GLU A 56 15.14 -0.96 -0.17
C GLU A 56 15.68 -1.37 1.21
N GLN A 57 14.83 -1.35 2.25
CA GLN A 57 15.23 -1.84 3.57
C GLN A 57 15.60 -3.33 3.55
N LEU A 58 14.84 -4.16 2.83
CA LEU A 58 15.15 -5.58 2.67
C LEU A 58 16.49 -5.77 1.94
N ARG A 59 16.68 -5.05 0.83
CA ARG A 59 17.91 -5.09 0.03
C ARG A 59 19.14 -4.74 0.88
N LEU A 60 19.06 -3.66 1.66
CA LEU A 60 20.14 -3.25 2.56
C LEU A 60 20.40 -4.29 3.66
N SER A 61 19.36 -4.92 4.20
CA SER A 61 19.50 -6.00 5.18
C SER A 61 20.19 -7.22 4.59
N GLU A 62 19.84 -7.61 3.37
CA GLU A 62 20.46 -8.72 2.64
C GLU A 62 21.93 -8.42 2.33
N GLU A 63 22.25 -7.21 1.86
CA GLU A 63 23.63 -6.78 1.62
C GLU A 63 24.47 -6.81 2.90
N ASN A 64 23.94 -6.27 4.00
CA ASN A 64 24.63 -6.29 5.29
C ASN A 64 24.87 -7.71 5.81
N LEU A 65 23.88 -8.60 5.64
CA LEU A 65 24.04 -10.02 5.99
C LEU A 65 25.13 -10.67 5.14
N ALA A 66 25.15 -10.42 3.83
CA ALA A 66 26.17 -10.94 2.92
C ALA A 66 27.57 -10.43 3.27
N ILE A 67 27.71 -9.14 3.60
CA ILE A 67 28.97 -8.54 4.06
C ILE A 67 29.43 -9.21 5.37
N THR A 68 28.51 -9.37 6.33
CA THR A 68 28.81 -9.97 7.63
C THR A 68 29.31 -11.40 7.43
N LEU A 69 28.59 -12.23 6.67
CA LEU A 69 28.97 -13.61 6.39
C LEU A 69 30.31 -13.72 5.64
N LYS A 70 30.61 -12.79 4.73
CA LYS A 70 31.91 -12.70 4.04
C LYS A 70 33.06 -12.29 4.97
N SER A 71 32.78 -11.51 6.00
CA SER A 71 33.80 -10.99 6.93
C SER A 71 34.17 -11.94 8.07
N ILE A 72 33.37 -12.99 8.29
CA ILE A 72 33.66 -14.01 9.29
C ILE A 72 34.85 -14.85 8.80
N GLY A 73 35.89 -14.93 9.63
CA GLY A 73 37.10 -15.72 9.34
C GLY A 73 36.90 -17.23 9.41
N ASP A 74 35.82 -17.67 10.04
CA ASP A 74 35.43 -19.08 10.16
C ASP A 74 34.50 -19.52 9.03
N ALA A 75 34.44 -20.84 8.78
CA ALA A 75 33.46 -21.41 7.86
C ALA A 75 32.05 -21.35 8.46
N VAL A 76 31.11 -20.81 7.67
CA VAL A 76 29.69 -20.74 8.03
C VAL A 76 28.86 -21.44 6.95
N MET A 77 27.97 -22.32 7.39
CA MET A 77 26.99 -23.03 6.56
C MET A 77 25.60 -22.80 7.13
N VAL A 78 24.62 -22.54 6.27
CA VAL A 78 23.20 -22.38 6.63
C VAL A 78 22.42 -23.53 6.01
N THR A 79 21.57 -24.18 6.79
CA THR A 79 20.70 -25.27 6.33
C THR A 79 19.22 -24.95 6.57
N ASP A 80 18.34 -25.60 5.80
CA ASP A 80 16.91 -25.59 6.07
C ASP A 80 16.55 -26.55 7.23
N ARG A 81 15.26 -26.64 7.57
CA ARG A 81 14.80 -27.53 8.66
C ARG A 81 14.97 -29.02 8.37
N ALA A 82 15.16 -29.41 7.11
CA ALA A 82 15.42 -30.78 6.70
C ALA A 82 16.94 -31.09 6.63
N GLY A 83 17.80 -30.09 6.87
CA GLY A 83 19.25 -30.22 6.82
C GLY A 83 19.85 -29.99 5.43
N ASN A 84 19.06 -29.56 4.45
CA ASN A 84 19.59 -29.22 3.13
C ASN A 84 20.38 -27.92 3.21
N LEU A 85 21.51 -27.87 2.50
CA LEU A 85 22.37 -26.68 2.47
C LEU A 85 21.68 -25.54 1.69
N VAL A 86 21.59 -24.37 2.32
CA VAL A 86 20.95 -23.15 1.80
C VAL A 86 21.98 -22.07 1.48
N SER A 87 23.07 -22.01 2.23
CA SER A 87 24.13 -21.02 1.99
C SER A 87 25.49 -21.44 2.57
N LEU A 88 26.55 -21.10 1.86
CA LEU A 88 27.95 -21.15 2.30
C LEU A 88 28.56 -19.74 2.29
N ASN A 89 29.38 -19.41 3.29
CA ASN A 89 30.29 -18.25 3.16
C ASN A 89 31.57 -18.63 2.37
N PRO A 90 32.35 -17.66 1.84
CA PRO A 90 33.53 -17.99 1.03
C PRO A 90 34.60 -18.81 1.74
N VAL A 91 34.67 -18.73 3.08
CA VAL A 91 35.58 -19.58 3.86
C VAL A 91 35.12 -21.04 3.80
N ALA A 92 33.83 -21.30 4.00
CA ALA A 92 33.23 -22.63 3.89
C ALA A 92 33.34 -23.21 2.47
N GLU A 93 33.14 -22.39 1.43
CA GLU A 93 33.36 -22.80 0.04
C GLU A 93 34.81 -23.26 -0.18
N ARG A 94 35.80 -22.50 0.30
CA ARG A 94 37.22 -22.87 0.19
C ARG A 94 37.60 -24.13 0.97
N LEU A 95 36.98 -24.35 2.13
CA LEU A 95 37.31 -25.51 2.98
C LEU A 95 36.61 -26.80 2.54
N THR A 96 35.39 -26.70 2.00
CA THR A 96 34.59 -27.86 1.58
C THR A 96 34.73 -28.18 0.10
N GLY A 97 35.05 -27.19 -0.73
CA GLY A 97 35.03 -27.29 -2.19
C GLY A 97 33.63 -27.19 -2.80
N TRP A 98 32.58 -26.94 -2.00
CA TRP A 98 31.21 -26.78 -2.46
C TRP A 98 30.91 -25.32 -2.78
N SER A 99 30.07 -25.05 -3.78
CA SER A 99 29.64 -23.71 -4.17
C SER A 99 28.15 -23.51 -3.95
N ASN A 100 27.69 -22.27 -3.74
CA ASN A 100 26.25 -21.97 -3.69
C ASN A 100 25.54 -22.09 -5.06
N ASP A 101 26.28 -22.29 -6.15
CA ASP A 101 25.76 -22.30 -7.52
C ASP A 101 25.50 -23.72 -8.08
N GLU A 102 25.64 -24.77 -7.26
CA GLU A 102 25.27 -26.17 -7.58
C GLU A 102 23.94 -26.59 -6.92
#